data_AF-A0A7Y4U7U3-F1
#
_entry.id   AF-A0A7Y4U7U3-F1
#
_cell.length_a   1.000
_cell.length_b   1.000
_cell.length_c   1.000
_cell.angle_alpha   90.00
_cell.angle_beta   90.00
_cell.angle_gamma   90.00
#
_symmetry.space_group_name_H-M   'P 1'
#
loop_
_entity.id
_entity.type
_entity.pdbx_description
1 polymer ?
#
loop_
_entity_poly.entity_id
_entity_poly.type
_entity_poly.pdbx_seq_one_letter_code
_entity_poly.pdbx_strand_id
1 'polypeptide(L)' 'EYGLTGGNIFHGDMGLDQLFSMRPLAGWADYRTPIRGLYLCGSGTHPGGGVMGAPGYNAAREILKDLK' A
#
# COMPACT_ATOMS: atom_id res chain seq x y z
N GLU A 1 8.77 -23.74 -6.50
CA GLU A 1 9.19 -22.43 -5.95
C GLU A 1 9.03 -21.39 -7.06
N TYR A 2 8.32 -20.28 -6.83
CA TYR A 2 7.91 -19.33 -7.88
C TYR A 2 9.03 -18.42 -8.43
N GLY A 3 10.32 -18.74 -8.18
CA GLY A 3 11.46 -18.02 -8.77
C GLY A 3 11.66 -16.58 -8.28
N LEU A 4 11.17 -16.23 -7.09
CA LEU A 4 11.27 -14.89 -6.51
C LEU A 4 12.53 -14.73 -5.65
N THR A 5 13.70 -15.07 -6.16
CA THR A 5 14.95 -14.97 -5.40
C THR A 5 15.20 -13.51 -4.98
N GLY A 6 15.14 -13.25 -3.67
CA GLY A 6 15.27 -11.90 -3.09
C GLY A 6 14.05 -10.99 -3.30
N GLY A 7 12.97 -11.49 -3.90
CA GLY A 7 11.74 -10.74 -4.15
C GLY A 7 10.66 -11.09 -3.13
N ASN A 8 9.78 -10.13 -2.86
CA ASN A 8 8.58 -10.35 -2.05
C ASN A 8 7.37 -9.77 -2.78
N ILE A 9 6.34 -10.60 -3.01
CA ILE A 9 5.11 -10.20 -3.72
C ILE A 9 4.32 -9.09 -3.00
N PHE A 10 4.62 -8.88 -1.73
CA PHE A 10 4.08 -7.82 -0.89
C PHE A 10 4.94 -6.56 -0.89
N HIS A 11 5.93 -6.42 -1.78
CA HIS A 11 6.84 -5.27 -1.85
C HIS A 11 7.61 -5.03 -0.53
N GLY A 12 7.89 -6.09 0.22
CA GLY A 12 8.58 -6.06 1.51
C GLY A 12 8.07 -7.16 2.43
N ASP A 13 8.89 -7.58 3.40
CA ASP A 13 8.48 -8.58 4.38
C ASP A 13 7.34 -8.07 5.28
N MET A 14 6.44 -8.99 5.64
CA MET A 14 5.33 -8.71 6.57
C MET A 14 5.79 -8.96 8.01
N GLY A 15 6.78 -8.19 8.45
CA GLY A 15 7.17 -8.08 9.86
C GLY A 15 6.08 -7.38 10.68
N LEU A 16 6.13 -7.48 12.02
CA LEU A 16 5.14 -6.85 12.90
C LEU A 16 5.04 -5.32 12.71
N ASP A 17 6.16 -4.70 12.35
CA ASP A 17 6.31 -3.28 12.01
C ASP A 17 5.78 -2.92 10.62
N GLN A 18 5.48 -3.91 9.79
CA GLN A 18 4.97 -3.79 8.42
C GLN A 18 3.55 -4.34 8.30
N LEU A 19 2.80 -4.40 9.40
CA LEU A 19 1.39 -4.76 9.44
C LEU A 19 0.48 -3.52 9.53
N PHE A 20 -0.73 -3.66 8.98
CA PHE A 20 -1.81 -2.68 9.09
C PHE A 20 -1.38 -1.26 8.68
N SER A 21 -1.59 -0.27 9.54
CA SER A 21 -1.44 1.17 9.26
C SER A 21 0.02 1.63 9.23
N MET A 22 0.97 0.71 9.38
CA MET A 22 2.40 1.02 9.28
C MET A 22 2.93 0.83 7.85
N ARG A 23 2.08 0.45 6.89
CA ARG A 23 2.45 0.24 5.48
C ARG A 23 2.10 1.44 4.58
N PRO A 24 3.04 1.90 3.72
CA PRO A 24 4.44 1.47 3.64
C PRO A 24 5.32 2.07 4.74
N LEU A 25 4.89 3.20 5.31
CA LEU A 25 5.44 3.82 6.50
C LEU A 25 4.30 4.40 7.33
N ALA A 26 4.54 4.56 8.63
CA ALA A 26 3.62 5.26 9.51
C ALA A 26 3.31 6.68 8.99
N GLY A 27 2.04 7.04 8.97
CA GLY A 27 1.56 8.34 8.45
C GLY A 27 1.23 8.37 6.96
N TRP A 28 1.49 7.29 6.22
CA TRP A 28 1.27 7.19 4.76
C TRP A 28 0.36 6.01 4.39
N ALA A 29 -0.24 5.39 5.40
CA ALA A 29 -1.22 4.31 5.23
C ALA A 29 -2.60 4.82 4.78
N ASP A 30 -2.78 6.13 4.70
CA ASP A 30 -3.95 6.80 4.11
C ASP A 30 -3.81 6.99 2.59
N TYR A 31 -2.85 6.30 1.96
CA TYR A 31 -2.60 6.28 0.51
C TYR A 31 -2.04 7.58 -0.06
N ARG A 32 -1.88 8.65 0.73
CA ARG A 32 -1.30 9.92 0.26
C ARG A 32 0.21 9.90 0.41
N THR A 33 0.88 10.68 -0.42
CA THR A 33 2.31 10.97 -0.26
C THR A 33 2.52 12.48 -0.07
N PRO A 34 3.69 12.91 0.41
CA PRO A 34 4.10 14.32 0.45
C PRO A 34 4.16 14.98 -0.93
N ILE A 35 4.22 14.18 -2.00
CA ILE A 35 4.12 14.70 -3.35
C ILE A 35 2.65 14.88 -3.67
N ARG A 36 2.22 16.14 -3.82
CA ARG A 36 0.83 16.49 -4.12
C ARG A 36 0.37 15.79 -5.39
N GLY A 37 -0.75 15.06 -5.30
CA GLY A 37 -1.34 14.33 -6.41
C GLY A 37 -0.73 12.95 -6.67
N LEU A 38 0.25 12.51 -5.87
CA LEU A 38 0.80 11.16 -5.90
C LEU A 38 0.22 10.32 -4.75
N TYR A 39 -0.33 9.16 -5.10
CA TYR A 39 -0.96 8.23 -4.19
C TYR A 39 -0.34 6.85 -4.32
N LEU A 40 -0.39 6.08 -3.23
CA LEU A 40 0.11 4.73 -3.16
C LEU A 40 -1.05 3.74 -3.30
N CYS A 41 -0.81 2.63 -3.98
CA CYS A 41 -1.75 1.51 -4.07
C CYS A 41 -1.01 0.18 -4.26
N GLY A 42 -1.74 -0.93 -4.19
CA GLY A 42 -1.22 -2.28 -4.44
C GLY A 42 -0.71 -3.00 -3.21
N SER A 43 0.00 -4.11 -3.41
CA SER A 43 0.34 -5.09 -2.37
C SER A 43 1.27 -4.56 -1.27
N GLY A 44 2.00 -3.48 -1.56
CA GLY A 44 2.85 -2.75 -0.62
C GLY A 44 2.10 -1.92 0.42
N THR A 45 0.80 -1.72 0.27
CA THR A 45 0.04 -0.71 1.04
C THR A 45 -0.99 -1.34 1.96
N HIS A 46 -1.51 -0.56 2.91
CA HIS A 46 -2.60 -0.97 3.79
C HIS A 46 -3.80 -1.46 2.96
N PRO A 47 -4.55 -2.51 3.37
CA PRO A 47 -4.42 -3.32 4.59
C PRO A 47 -3.40 -4.47 4.52
N GLY A 48 -2.78 -4.70 3.37
CA GLY A 48 -1.86 -5.81 3.15
C GLY A 48 -1.83 -6.20 1.68
N GLY A 49 -0.96 -7.16 1.34
CA GLY A 49 -0.74 -7.53 -0.05
C GLY A 49 -1.33 -8.86 -0.48
N GLY A 50 -0.99 -9.26 -1.71
CA GLY A 50 -1.54 -10.42 -2.41
C GLY A 50 -2.54 -9.99 -3.48
N VAL A 51 -3.38 -10.92 -3.92
CA VAL A 51 -4.46 -10.64 -4.90
C VAL A 51 -5.66 -10.04 -4.15
N MET A 52 -5.52 -8.79 -3.71
CA MET A 52 -6.54 -8.06 -2.95
C MET A 52 -6.88 -6.72 -3.60
N GLY A 53 -8.17 -6.43 -3.76
CA GLY A 53 -8.64 -5.17 -4.34
C GLY A 53 -8.72 -3.99 -3.36
N ALA A 54 -8.65 -4.23 -2.05
CA ALA A 54 -8.85 -3.19 -1.04
C ALA A 54 -7.84 -2.03 -1.10
N PRO A 55 -6.53 -2.27 -1.30
CA PRO A 55 -5.56 -1.18 -1.49
C PRO A 55 -5.93 -0.22 -2.63
N GLY A 56 -6.31 -0.77 -3.78
CA GLY A 56 -6.73 0.02 -4.94
C GLY A 56 -8.03 0.78 -4.69
N TYR A 57 -9.03 0.11 -4.09
CA TYR A 57 -10.30 0.72 -3.73
C TYR A 57 -10.13 1.91 -2.76
N ASN A 58 -9.33 1.74 -1.72
CA ASN A 58 -9.11 2.78 -0.74
C ASN A 58 -8.30 3.95 -1.31
N ALA A 59 -7.25 3.69 -2.09
CA ALA A 59 -6.50 4.74 -2.78
C ALA A 59 -7.41 5.56 -3.71
N ALA A 60 -8.24 4.90 -4.52
CA ALA A 60 -9.22 5.57 -5.39
C ALA A 60 -10.20 6.44 -4.59
N ARG A 61 -10.65 5.97 -3.42
CA ARG A 61 -11.52 6.75 -2.53
C ARG A 61 -10.86 8.03 -2.04
N GLU A 62 -9.58 7.98 -1.67
CA GLU A 62 -8.86 9.18 -1.21
C GLU A 62 -8.56 10.15 -2.35
N ILE A 63 -8.24 9.65 -3.55
CA ILE A 63 -8.13 10.45 -4.77
C ILE A 63 -9.44 11.21 -5.03
N LEU A 64 -10.59 10.53 -5.00
CA LEU A 64 -11.89 11.14 -5.24
C LEU A 64 -12.28 12.20 -4.20
N LYS A 65 -11.73 12.12 -2.97
CA LYS A 65 -11.94 13.17 -1.96
C LYS A 65 -11.13 14.43 -2.25
N ASP A 66 -9.95 14.29 -2.84
CA ASP A 66 -9.08 15.44 -3.17
C ASP A 66 -9.42 16.14 -4.46
N LEU A 67 -10.13 15.44 -5.34
CA LEU A 67 -10.65 16.02 -6.58
C LEU A 67 -11.93 16.83 -6.39
N LYS A 68 -12.55 16.76 -5.20
CA LYS A 68 -13.71 17.59 -4.82
C LYS A 68 -13.24 18.93 -4.28
#